data_AF-A0A9E1IGF3-F1
#
_entry.id   AF-A0A9E1IGF3-F1
#
_cell.length_a   1.000
_cell.length_b   1.000
_cell.length_c   1.000
_cell.angle_alpha   90.00
_cell.angle_beta   90.00
_cell.angle_gamma   90.00
#
_symmetry.space_group_name_H-M   'P 1'
#
loop_
_entity.id
_entity.type
_entity.pdbx_description
1 polymer ?
#
loop_
_entity_poly.entity_id
_entity_poly.type
_entity_poly.pdbx_seq_one_letter_code
_entity_poly.pdbx_strand_id
1 'polypeptide(L)'
;MAHRNTGAKVKIELPLGDVVDRASILEIKRSKVTDPVKLGQVIKELSALIDAWEEKCSPMVSLPQWDELCGVNRELWEVEDALRACETRQDFGESFVLLARSVYRLNDRRAALKRDINGALHSSLVEVKWYDNPTSSRER
;
A
#
# COMPACT_ATOMS: atom_id res chain seq x y z
N MET A 1 -10.40 -3.52 30.44
CA MET A 1 -10.15 -4.79 29.74
C MET A 1 -8.66 -4.90 29.50
N ALA A 2 -7.98 -5.91 30.07
CA ALA A 2 -6.55 -6.07 29.89
C ALA A 2 -6.27 -6.55 28.46
N HIS A 3 -5.57 -5.73 27.65
CA HIS A 3 -5.10 -6.14 26.34
C HIS A 3 -4.06 -7.25 26.53
N ARG A 4 -4.44 -8.51 26.28
CA ARG A 4 -3.49 -9.61 26.19
C ARG A 4 -2.62 -9.34 24.96
N ASN A 5 -1.33 -9.10 25.14
CA ASN A 5 -0.39 -9.12 24.02
C ASN A 5 0.86 -9.92 24.40
N THR A 6 0.82 -11.21 24.08
CA THR A 6 1.91 -12.17 24.27
C THR A 6 2.39 -12.65 22.91
N GLY A 7 2.96 -11.77 22.08
CA GLY A 7 3.63 -12.14 20.81
C GLY A 7 2.83 -13.08 19.89
N ALA A 8 1.49 -13.10 20.02
CA ALA A 8 0.64 -14.10 19.39
C ALA A 8 0.47 -13.74 17.92
N LYS A 9 0.72 -14.72 17.05
CA LYS A 9 0.47 -14.56 15.60
C LYS A 9 -0.99 -14.91 15.32
N VAL A 10 -1.66 -14.04 14.56
CA VAL A 10 -2.99 -14.31 13.99
C VAL A 10 -2.81 -14.61 12.52
N LYS A 11 -3.50 -15.65 12.02
CA LYS A 11 -3.59 -15.93 10.60
C LYS A 11 -4.86 -15.27 10.05
N ILE A 12 -4.72 -14.50 8.99
CA ILE A 12 -5.81 -13.85 8.27
C ILE A 12 -5.66 -14.11 6.77
N GLU A 13 -6.77 -14.08 6.06
CA GLU A 13 -6.79 -14.09 4.60
C GLU A 13 -6.93 -12.64 4.12
N LEU A 14 -6.23 -12.31 3.02
CA LEU A 14 -6.25 -10.99 2.40
C LEU A 14 -6.44 -11.13 0.89
N PRO A 15 -7.02 -10.13 0.21
CA PRO A 15 -6.95 -10.03 -1.24
C PRO A 15 -5.50 -10.13 -1.71
N LEU A 16 -5.24 -10.83 -2.81
CA LEU A 16 -3.87 -11.04 -3.30
C LEU A 16 -3.19 -9.73 -3.68
N GLY A 17 -3.95 -8.75 -4.19
CA GLY A 17 -3.49 -7.39 -4.44
C GLY A 17 -3.02 -6.67 -3.17
N ASP A 18 -3.66 -6.91 -2.01
CA ASP A 18 -3.19 -6.36 -0.72
C ASP A 18 -1.88 -6.99 -0.27
N VAL A 19 -1.70 -8.28 -0.51
CA VAL A 19 -0.44 -8.99 -0.21
C VAL A 19 0.71 -8.40 -1.04
N VAL A 20 0.48 -8.21 -2.35
CA VAL A 20 1.47 -7.64 -3.26
C VAL A 20 1.74 -6.16 -2.94
N ASP A 21 0.71 -5.37 -2.61
CA ASP A 21 0.87 -3.98 -2.16
C ASP A 21 1.75 -3.91 -0.91
N ARG A 22 1.48 -4.75 0.09
CA ARG A 22 2.29 -4.82 1.32
C ARG A 22 3.75 -5.16 1.02
N ALA A 23 3.99 -6.15 0.16
CA ALA A 23 5.33 -6.55 -0.23
C ALA A 23 6.07 -5.41 -0.96
N SER A 24 5.40 -4.70 -1.88
CA SER A 24 5.99 -3.56 -2.60
C SER A 24 6.43 -2.43 -1.66
N ILE A 25 5.63 -2.12 -0.63
CA ILE A 25 5.97 -1.13 0.39
C ILE A 25 7.18 -1.58 1.22
N LEU A 26 7.24 -2.86 1.60
CA LEU A 26 8.35 -3.42 2.35
C LEU A 26 9.65 -3.43 1.54
N GLU A 27 9.58 -3.69 0.23
CA GLU A 27 10.75 -3.63 -0.66
C GLU A 27 11.30 -2.19 -0.76
N ILE A 28 10.42 -1.19 -0.87
CA ILE A 28 10.83 0.22 -0.80
C ILE A 28 11.50 0.52 0.55
N LYS A 29 10.89 0.09 1.67
CA LYS A 29 11.47 0.28 3.01
C LYS A 29 12.82 -0.40 3.16
N ARG A 30 12.98 -1.61 2.62
CA ARG A 30 14.25 -2.35 2.64
C ARG A 30 15.37 -1.55 1.99
N SER A 31 15.09 -0.82 0.90
CA SER A 31 16.08 0.04 0.23
C SER A 31 16.39 1.36 0.95
N LYS A 32 15.47 1.87 1.78
CA LYS A 32 15.58 3.19 2.43
C LYS A 32 15.96 3.17 3.91
N VAL A 33 15.61 2.11 4.64
CA VAL A 33 15.85 2.01 6.09
C VAL A 33 17.34 1.71 6.34
N THR A 34 18.00 2.62 7.06
CA THR A 34 19.42 2.50 7.42
C THR A 34 19.65 1.94 8.83
N ASP A 35 18.65 2.05 9.71
CA ASP A 35 18.69 1.49 11.06
C ASP A 35 18.70 -0.05 11.00
N PRO A 36 19.73 -0.74 11.52
CA PRO A 36 19.85 -2.20 11.40
C PRO A 36 18.72 -2.98 12.07
N VAL A 37 18.19 -2.48 13.19
CA VAL A 37 17.12 -3.14 13.93
C VAL A 37 15.82 -3.06 13.14
N LYS A 38 15.48 -1.88 12.62
CA LYS A 38 14.31 -1.68 11.77
C LYS A 38 14.43 -2.43 10.46
N LEU A 39 15.62 -2.45 9.85
CA LEU A 39 15.87 -3.20 8.63
C LEU A 39 15.67 -4.70 8.84
N GLY A 40 16.17 -5.24 9.96
CA GLY A 40 15.94 -6.64 10.32
C GLY A 40 14.46 -6.98 10.47
N GLN A 41 13.64 -6.06 10.98
CA GLN A 41 12.18 -6.23 11.04
C GLN A 41 11.52 -6.22 9.65
N VAL A 42 11.91 -5.27 8.79
CA VAL A 42 11.40 -5.18 7.40
C VAL A 42 11.73 -6.44 6.62
N ILE A 43 12.98 -6.90 6.67
CA ILE A 43 13.42 -8.13 5.98
C ILE A 43 12.63 -9.34 6.51
N LYS A 44 12.50 -9.47 7.83
CA LYS A 44 11.74 -10.58 8.43
C LYS A 44 10.28 -10.61 7.98
N GLU A 45 9.62 -9.45 7.90
CA GLU A 45 8.24 -9.37 7.43
C GLU A 45 8.13 -9.68 5.94
N LEU A 46 9.03 -9.10 5.13
CA LEU A 46 9.05 -9.31 3.68
C LEU A 46 9.30 -10.78 3.32
N SER A 47 10.29 -11.42 3.94
CA SER A 47 10.57 -12.85 3.73
C SER A 47 9.36 -13.71 4.06
N ALA A 48 8.67 -13.45 5.18
CA ALA A 48 7.47 -14.21 5.55
C ALA A 48 6.33 -14.06 4.52
N LEU A 49 6.19 -12.90 3.88
CA LEU A 49 5.21 -12.67 2.82
C LEU A 49 5.60 -13.35 1.50
N ILE A 50 6.87 -13.26 1.12
CA ILE A 50 7.39 -13.89 -0.11
C ILE A 50 7.30 -15.42 0.02
N ASP A 51 7.74 -15.99 1.14
CA ASP A 51 7.69 -17.44 1.38
C ASP A 51 6.26 -17.98 1.29
N ALA A 52 5.29 -17.27 1.88
CA ALA A 52 3.87 -17.66 1.83
C ALA A 52 3.27 -17.52 0.42
N TRP A 53 3.75 -16.55 -0.37
CA TRP A 53 3.29 -16.30 -1.73
C TRP A 53 3.83 -17.34 -2.72
N GLU A 54 5.14 -17.57 -2.70
CA GLU A 54 5.82 -18.44 -3.66
C GLU A 54 5.45 -19.93 -3.50
N GLU A 55 4.83 -20.30 -2.37
CA GLU A 55 4.21 -21.62 -2.21
C GLU A 55 3.06 -21.86 -3.22
N LYS A 56 2.40 -20.79 -3.69
CA LYS A 56 1.18 -20.86 -4.52
C LYS A 56 1.25 -20.08 -5.82
N CYS A 57 2.19 -19.16 -5.96
CA CYS A 57 2.23 -18.18 -7.05
C CYS A 57 3.65 -18.04 -7.63
N SER A 58 3.74 -17.55 -8.86
CA SER A 58 5.03 -17.13 -9.44
C SER A 58 5.61 -15.94 -8.68
N PRO A 59 6.93 -15.70 -8.72
CA PRO A 59 7.58 -14.61 -7.98
C PRO A 59 6.84 -13.28 -8.15
N MET A 60 6.59 -12.53 -7.07
CA MET A 60 5.80 -11.28 -7.14
C MET A 60 6.37 -10.27 -8.13
N VAL A 61 7.70 -10.22 -8.25
CA VAL A 61 8.42 -9.33 -9.15
C VAL A 61 8.15 -9.62 -10.63
N SER A 62 7.59 -10.78 -10.98
CA SER A 62 7.19 -11.10 -12.36
C SER A 62 5.76 -10.64 -12.69
N LEU A 63 5.02 -10.08 -11.74
CA LEU A 63 3.69 -9.53 -12.01
C LEU A 63 3.83 -8.26 -12.88
N PRO A 64 3.02 -8.10 -13.95
CA PRO A 64 3.07 -6.90 -14.80
C PRO A 64 2.87 -5.59 -14.03
N GLN A 65 2.11 -5.62 -12.94
CA GLN A 65 1.79 -4.47 -12.12
C GLN A 65 2.87 -4.14 -11.08
N TRP A 66 3.89 -4.99 -10.89
CA TRP A 66 4.83 -4.88 -9.78
C TRP A 66 5.58 -3.54 -9.77
N ASP A 67 6.21 -3.19 -10.88
CA ASP A 67 7.01 -1.97 -10.99
C ASP A 67 6.14 -0.71 -10.86
N GLU A 68 4.94 -0.73 -11.44
CA GLU A 68 4.01 0.39 -11.33
C GLU A 68 3.51 0.56 -9.89
N LEU A 69 3.19 -0.53 -9.20
CA LEU A 69 2.76 -0.49 -7.81
C LEU A 69 3.87 0.03 -6.89
N CYS A 70 5.12 -0.42 -7.11
CA CYS A 70 6.29 0.14 -6.44
C CYS A 70 6.45 1.64 -6.73
N GLY A 71 6.25 2.04 -7.99
CA GLY A 71 6.30 3.45 -8.42
C GLY A 71 5.28 4.32 -7.70
N VAL A 72 4.01 3.91 -7.69
CA VAL A 72 2.93 4.65 -7.02
C VAL A 72 3.13 4.72 -5.51
N ASN A 73 3.58 3.63 -4.88
CA ASN A 73 3.88 3.64 -3.44
C ASN A 73 5.07 4.56 -3.11
N ARG A 74 6.06 4.68 -4.01
CA ARG A 74 7.17 5.62 -3.86
C ARG A 74 6.69 7.07 -4.00
N GLU A 75 5.86 7.35 -5.01
CA GLU A 75 5.29 8.68 -5.25
C GLU A 75 4.41 9.14 -4.08
N LEU A 76 3.57 8.24 -3.53
CA LEU A 76 2.80 8.51 -2.32
C LEU A 76 3.68 8.93 -1.13
N TRP A 77 4.82 8.26 -0.95
CA TRP A 77 5.76 8.57 0.12
C TRP A 77 6.44 9.93 -0.09
N GLU A 78 6.84 10.24 -1.33
CA GLU A 78 7.42 11.54 -1.68
C GLU A 78 6.42 12.69 -1.48
N VAL A 79 5.16 12.49 -1.85
CA VAL A 79 4.07 13.45 -1.59
C VAL A 79 3.85 13.64 -0.09
N GLU A 80 3.87 12.56 0.69
CA GLU A 80 3.70 12.64 2.15
C GLU A 80 4.84 13.41 2.82
N ASP A 81 6.08 13.18 2.40
CA ASP A 81 7.25 13.92 2.90
C ASP A 81 7.21 15.40 2.51
N ALA A 82 6.78 15.72 1.28
CA ALA A 82 6.57 17.09 0.86
C ALA A 82 5.47 17.79 1.67
N LEU A 83 4.38 17.09 1.98
CA LEU A 83 3.31 17.59 2.85
C LEU A 83 3.82 17.84 4.28
N ARG A 84 4.61 16.93 4.86
CA ARG A 84 5.25 17.14 6.17
C ARG A 84 6.21 18.33 6.18
N ALA A 85 6.92 18.57 5.08
CA ALA A 85 7.78 19.74 4.96
C ALA A 85 6.97 21.05 4.91
N CYS A 86 5.83 21.08 4.21
CA CYS A 86 4.87 22.19 4.25
C CYS A 86 4.33 22.41 5.67
N GLU A 87 3.92 21.34 6.36
CA GLU A 87 3.44 21.38 7.75
C GLU A 87 4.49 21.99 8.69
N THR A 88 5.75 21.56 8.58
CA THR A 88 6.87 22.07 9.39
C THR A 88 7.08 23.57 9.19
N ARG A 89 6.86 24.08 7.98
CA ARG A 89 6.95 25.51 7.66
C ARG A 89 5.63 26.27 7.89
N GLN A 90 4.55 25.57 8.25
CA GLN A 90 3.19 26.10 8.28
C GLN A 90 2.77 26.80 6.96
N ASP A 91 3.23 26.25 5.83
CA ASP A 91 2.96 26.77 4.50
C ASP A 91 1.87 25.94 3.81
N PHE A 92 0.65 26.49 3.81
CA PHE A 92 -0.56 25.86 3.27
C PHE A 92 -1.01 26.48 1.94
N GLY A 93 -0.06 27.04 1.18
CA GLY A 93 -0.32 27.65 -0.12
C GLY A 93 -0.68 26.64 -1.22
N GLU A 94 -0.55 27.09 -2.47
CA GLU A 94 -0.93 26.32 -3.65
C GLU A 94 -0.24 24.95 -3.74
N SER A 95 1.06 24.88 -3.44
CA SER A 95 1.82 23.63 -3.44
C SER A 95 1.25 22.60 -2.47
N PHE A 96 0.86 23.01 -1.26
CA PHE A 96 0.22 22.12 -0.28
C PHE A 96 -1.12 21.60 -0.82
N VAL A 97 -1.94 22.47 -1.40
CA VAL A 97 -3.23 22.08 -1.99
C VAL A 97 -3.05 21.08 -3.14
N LEU A 98 -2.05 21.29 -4.01
CA LEU A 98 -1.77 20.38 -5.13
C LEU A 98 -1.30 19.00 -4.65
N LEU A 99 -0.40 18.96 -3.66
CA LEU A 99 0.08 17.73 -3.02
C LEU A 99 -1.08 16.99 -2.31
N ALA A 100 -1.88 17.69 -1.52
CA ALA A 100 -3.01 17.08 -0.82
C ALA A 100 -4.03 16.47 -1.81
N ARG A 101 -4.25 17.13 -2.96
CA ARG A 101 -5.10 16.61 -4.03
C ARG A 101 -4.49 15.43 -4.78
N SER A 102 -3.16 15.30 -4.85
CA SER A 102 -2.54 14.14 -5.51
C SER A 102 -2.69 12.87 -4.69
N VAL A 103 -2.78 12.96 -3.36
CA VAL A 103 -2.91 11.80 -2.46
C VAL A 103 -4.07 10.88 -2.84
N TYR A 104 -5.30 11.40 -3.03
CA TYR A 104 -6.43 10.53 -3.37
C TYR A 104 -6.28 9.94 -4.79
N ARG A 105 -5.75 10.72 -5.75
CA ARG A 105 -5.52 10.25 -7.12
C ARG A 105 -4.52 9.09 -7.16
N LEU A 106 -3.43 9.21 -6.39
CA LEU A 106 -2.42 8.16 -6.27
C LEU A 106 -2.96 6.94 -5.53
N ASN A 107 -3.76 7.14 -4.47
CA ASN A 107 -4.44 6.04 -3.79
C ASN A 107 -5.46 5.31 -4.69
N ASP A 108 -6.15 6.03 -5.57
CA ASP A 108 -7.07 5.43 -6.54
C ASP A 108 -6.32 4.63 -7.60
N ARG A 109 -5.18 5.14 -8.10
CA ARG A 109 -4.30 4.39 -9.00
C ARG A 109 -3.75 3.13 -8.32
N ARG A 110 -3.25 3.25 -7.10
CA ARG A 110 -2.78 2.10 -6.29
C ARG A 110 -3.88 1.04 -6.13
N ALA A 111 -5.10 1.47 -5.83
CA ALA A 111 -6.23 0.56 -5.69
C ALA A 111 -6.67 -0.08 -7.02
N ALA A 112 -6.51 0.62 -8.15
CA ALA A 112 -6.74 0.04 -9.47
C ALA A 112 -5.74 -1.10 -9.75
N LEU A 113 -4.44 -0.86 -9.50
CA LEU A 113 -3.40 -1.89 -9.66
C LEU A 113 -3.66 -3.12 -8.78
N LYS A 114 -4.05 -2.91 -7.52
CA LYS A 114 -4.44 -4.00 -6.61
C LYS A 114 -5.63 -4.81 -7.15
N ARG A 115 -6.63 -4.15 -7.73
CA ARG A 115 -7.77 -4.83 -8.36
C ARG A 115 -7.36 -5.61 -9.59
N ASP A 116 -6.46 -5.08 -10.41
CA ASP A 116 -5.95 -5.79 -11.60
C ASP A 116 -5.19 -7.06 -11.19
N ILE A 117 -4.38 -7.00 -10.12
CA ILE A 117 -3.72 -8.17 -9.54
C ILE A 117 -4.75 -9.19 -9.02
N ASN A 118 -5.77 -8.74 -8.28
CA ASN A 118 -6.84 -9.61 -7.80
C ASN A 118 -7.54 -10.34 -8.97
N GLY A 119 -7.84 -9.63 -10.06
CA GLY A 119 -8.46 -10.18 -11.24
C GLY A 119 -7.57 -11.19 -11.97
N ALA A 120 -6.29 -10.85 -12.18
CA ALA A 120 -5.33 -11.71 -12.87
C ALA A 120 -5.05 -13.03 -12.13
N LEU A 121 -5.13 -13.01 -10.80
CA LEU A 121 -4.83 -14.17 -9.95
C LEU A 121 -6.09 -14.85 -9.40
N HIS A 122 -7.27 -14.45 -9.86
CA HIS A 122 -8.56 -14.97 -9.40
C HIS A 122 -8.68 -14.98 -7.86
N SER A 123 -8.28 -13.87 -7.22
CA SER A 123 -8.32 -13.75 -5.76
C SER A 123 -9.74 -13.98 -5.23
N SER A 124 -9.85 -14.82 -4.19
CA SER A 124 -11.12 -15.14 -3.52
C SER A 124 -11.69 -13.98 -2.70
N LEU A 125 -10.82 -13.01 -2.34
CA LEU A 125 -11.18 -11.81 -1.61
C LEU A 125 -10.89 -10.59 -2.47
N VAL A 126 -11.73 -9.56 -2.35
CA VAL A 126 -11.56 -8.29 -3.03
C VAL A 126 -11.82 -7.17 -2.04
N GLU A 127 -10.97 -6.15 -2.06
CA GLU A 127 -11.20 -4.92 -1.30
C GLU A 127 -12.40 -4.17 -1.90
N VAL A 128 -13.43 -3.93 -1.09
CA VAL A 128 -14.60 -3.12 -1.47
C VAL A 128 -14.38 -1.70 -0.98
N LYS A 129 -14.36 -0.75 -1.91
CA LYS A 129 -14.37 0.67 -1.57
C LYS A 129 -15.80 1.17 -1.36
N TRP A 130 -16.01 1.94 -0.29
CA TRP A 130 -17.23 2.68 -0.06
C TRP A 130 -16.96 4.18 -0.20
N TYR A 131 -17.71 4.85 -1.07
CA TYR A 131 -17.71 6.30 -1.19
C TYR A 131 -19.14 6.80 -1.05
N ASP A 132 -19.37 7.74 -0.13
CA ASP A 132 -20.62 8.51 -0.11
C ASP A 132 -20.55 9.48 -1.30
N ASN A 133 -21.15 9.10 -2.42
CA ASN A 133 -21.17 9.95 -3.60
C ASN A 133 -22.49 10.74 -3.60
N PRO A 134 -22.50 12.05 -3.28
CA PRO A 134 -23.74 12.85 -3.25
C PRO A 134 -24.38 13.10 -4.63
N THR A 135 -23.87 12.50 -5.72
CA THR A 135 -24.33 12.71 -7.10
C THR A 135 -25.11 11.54 -7.71
N SER A 136 -25.61 10.58 -6.93
CA SER A 136 -26.45 9.48 -7.44
C SER A 136 -27.97 9.73 -7.44
N SER A 137 -28.42 10.97 -7.25
CA SER A 137 -29.86 11.29 -7.09
C SER A 137 -30.40 12.41 -7.98
N ARG A 138 -29.87 12.60 -9.19
CA ARG A 138 -30.55 13.38 -10.25
C ARG A 138 -30.36 12.76 -11.62
N GLU A 139 -31.07 11.68 -11.88
CA GLU A 139 -31.51 11.26 -13.21
C GLU A 139 -32.62 10.21 -13.00
N ARG A 140 -33.84 10.71 -12.79
CA ARG A 140 -35.12 10.05 -13.07
C ARG A 140 -36.20 11.11 -13.15
#